data_AF-A0A258BJ06-F1
#
_entry.id   AF-A0A258BJ06-F1
#
_cell.length_a   1.000
_cell.length_b   1.000
_cell.length_c   1.000
_cell.angle_alpha   90.00
_cell.angle_beta   90.00
_cell.angle_gamma   90.00
#
_symmetry.space_group_name_H-M   'P 1'
#
loop_
_entity.id
_entity.type
_entity.pdbx_description
1 polymer ?
#
loop_
_entity_poly.entity_id
_entity_poly.type
_entity_poly.pdbx_seq_one_letter_code
_entity_poly.pdbx_strand_id
1 'polypeptide(L)'
;MSQLNSSATPTLIAKDGTRILDGWALLSDEDVVGADGPYVLGFERALTELPGLNGKYGVRVNPGDDIRALAPYMEKIALVEVNFPGYRDGRGYSTARI
;
A
#
# COMPACT_ATOMS: atom_id res chain seq x y z
N MET A 1 -18.27 -16.68 -19.43
CA MET A 1 -17.88 -15.30 -19.11
C MET A 1 -18.61 -14.89 -17.85
N SER A 2 -17.91 -14.59 -16.76
CA SER A 2 -18.48 -13.84 -15.64
C SER A 2 -17.33 -13.14 -14.94
N GLN A 3 -17.35 -11.81 -14.97
CA GLN A 3 -16.40 -10.97 -14.30
C GLN A 3 -16.69 -11.00 -12.80
N LEU A 4 -15.69 -11.31 -11.98
CA LEU A 4 -15.74 -11.05 -10.55
C LEU A 4 -14.33 -10.64 -10.07
N ASN A 5 -13.80 -9.58 -10.68
CA ASN A 5 -12.72 -8.82 -10.06
C ASN A 5 -13.37 -7.93 -9.01
N SER A 6 -13.57 -8.44 -7.79
CA SER A 6 -13.99 -7.61 -6.66
C SER A 6 -12.85 -6.66 -6.34
N SER A 7 -12.94 -5.43 -6.82
CA SER A 7 -12.20 -4.25 -6.36
C SER A 7 -12.70 -3.81 -4.97
N ALA A 8 -12.75 -4.75 -4.03
CA ALA A 8 -13.19 -4.43 -2.68
C ALA A 8 -12.09 -3.62 -1.98
N THR A 9 -12.36 -2.34 -1.75
CA THR A 9 -11.51 -1.50 -0.90
C THR A 9 -11.47 -2.11 0.50
N PRO A 10 -10.28 -2.43 1.05
CA PRO A 10 -10.17 -2.94 2.41
C PRO A 10 -10.81 -1.94 3.38
N THR A 11 -11.52 -2.43 4.39
CA THR A 11 -12.11 -1.56 5.41
C THR A 11 -11.96 -2.19 6.77
N LEU A 12 -11.53 -1.41 7.76
CA LEU A 12 -11.51 -1.89 9.14
C LEU A 12 -12.94 -1.97 9.66
N ILE A 13 -13.25 -3.04 10.39
CA ILE A 13 -14.56 -3.22 11.03
C ILE A 13 -14.32 -3.33 12.53
N ALA A 14 -14.94 -2.45 13.32
CA ALA A 14 -14.95 -2.56 14.76
C ALA A 14 -15.75 -3.78 15.22
N LYS A 15 -15.54 -4.18 16.48
CA LYS A 15 -16.26 -5.31 17.10
C LYS A 15 -17.80 -5.18 17.08
N ASP A 16 -18.32 -3.97 16.92
CA ASP A 16 -19.75 -3.65 16.84
C ASP A 16 -20.27 -3.59 15.38
N GLY A 17 -19.42 -3.89 14.40
CA GLY A 17 -19.74 -3.84 12.98
C GLY A 17 -19.53 -2.48 12.32
N THR A 18 -19.09 -1.46 13.05
CA THR A 18 -18.85 -0.13 12.49
C THR A 18 -17.66 -0.15 11.53
N ARG A 19 -17.84 0.36 10.32
CA ARG A 19 -16.73 0.60 9.39
C ARG A 19 -15.86 1.74 9.91
N ILE A 20 -14.59 1.43 10.16
CA ILE A 20 -13.55 2.38 10.51
C ILE A 20 -12.67 2.55 9.26
N LEU A 21 -12.41 3.79 8.90
CA LEU A 21 -11.33 4.11 7.96
C LEU A 21 -10.03 4.04 8.78
N ASP A 22 -9.05 3.28 8.30
CA ASP A 22 -7.71 3.19 8.91
C ASP A 22 -6.98 4.54 8.94
N GLY A 23 -7.55 5.54 8.25
CA GLY A 23 -7.02 6.87 8.08
C GLY A 23 -6.14 6.98 6.84
N TRP A 24 -5.66 5.88 6.27
CA TRP A 24 -4.71 5.88 5.16
C TRP A 24 -5.41 5.95 3.81
N ALA A 25 -4.99 6.87 2.94
CA ALA A 25 -5.54 7.04 1.61
C ALA A 25 -4.52 6.64 0.55
N LEU A 26 -4.87 5.67 -0.31
CA LEU A 26 -4.06 5.36 -1.49
C LEU A 26 -4.17 6.51 -2.50
N LEU A 27 -3.02 7.06 -2.88
CA LEU A 27 -2.93 8.06 -3.92
C LEU A 27 -2.69 7.39 -5.28
N SER A 28 -3.50 7.81 -6.25
CA SER A 28 -3.34 7.53 -7.68
C SER A 28 -2.15 8.32 -8.21
N ASP A 29 -1.59 7.94 -9.36
CA ASP A 29 -0.44 8.66 -9.94
C ASP A 29 -0.74 10.14 -10.28
N GLU A 30 -2.02 10.49 -10.42
CA GLU A 30 -2.50 11.85 -10.72
C GLU A 30 -2.65 12.73 -9.47
N ASP A 31 -2.73 12.11 -8.29
CA ASP A 31 -2.98 12.82 -7.04
C ASP A 31 -1.72 13.53 -6.55
N VAL A 32 -1.84 14.77 -6.12
CA VAL A 32 -0.72 15.51 -5.50
C VAL A 32 -0.52 15.02 -4.07
N VAL A 33 0.72 14.66 -3.72
CA VAL A 33 1.07 14.36 -2.32
C VAL A 33 0.96 15.63 -1.50
N GLY A 34 -0.05 15.69 -0.63
CA GLY A 34 -0.21 16.77 0.32
C GLY A 34 0.89 16.77 1.39
N ALA A 35 1.17 17.94 1.96
CA ALA A 35 2.24 18.11 2.95
C ALA A 35 2.04 17.26 4.21
N ASP A 36 0.79 17.00 4.61
CA ASP A 36 0.47 16.25 5.82
C ASP A 36 -0.78 15.40 5.61
N GLY A 37 -0.58 14.11 5.36
CA GLY A 37 -1.65 13.13 5.35
C GLY A 37 -1.11 11.71 5.39
N PRO A 38 -1.81 10.77 6.05
CA PRO A 38 -1.52 9.35 5.97
C PRO A 38 -1.79 8.84 4.54
N TYR A 39 -0.83 9.03 3.64
CA TYR A 39 -0.95 8.65 2.23
C TYR A 39 -0.20 7.37 1.93
N VAL A 40 -0.81 6.49 1.15
CA VAL A 40 -0.16 5.30 0.59
C VAL A 40 0.22 5.61 -0.86
N LEU A 41 1.49 5.42 -1.20
CA LEU A 41 2.02 5.56 -2.55
C LEU A 41 2.18 4.17 -3.19
N GLY A 42 1.98 4.08 -4.51
CA GLY A 42 2.41 2.90 -5.27
C GLY A 42 3.93 2.73 -5.23
N PHE A 43 4.42 1.50 -5.44
CA PHE A 43 5.84 1.15 -5.32
C PHE A 43 6.79 2.05 -6.14
N GLU A 44 6.58 2.14 -7.46
CA GLU A 44 7.42 2.96 -8.36
C GLU A 44 7.37 4.46 -8.01
N ARG A 45 6.18 4.92 -7.63
CA ARG A 45 5.96 6.30 -7.20
C ARG A 45 6.70 6.60 -5.90
N ALA A 46 6.68 5.68 -4.95
CA ALA A 46 7.41 5.80 -3.69
C ALA A 46 8.92 5.92 -3.92
N LEU A 47 9.50 5.10 -4.82
CA LEU A 47 10.94 5.19 -5.14
C LEU A 47 11.34 6.54 -5.75
N THR A 48 10.42 7.15 -6.49
CA THR A 48 10.65 8.44 -7.15
C THR A 48 10.46 9.63 -6.20
N GLU A 49 9.42 9.59 -5.36
CA GLU A 49 8.99 10.76 -4.59
C GLU A 49 9.51 10.78 -3.15
N LEU A 50 9.71 9.62 -2.50
CA LEU A 50 10.22 9.56 -1.12
C LEU A 50 11.55 10.31 -0.89
N PRO A 51 12.50 10.38 -1.85
CA PRO A 51 13.70 11.21 -1.68
C PRO A 51 13.39 12.69 -1.37
N GLY A 52 12.39 13.27 -2.04
CA GLY A 52 12.03 14.69 -1.92
C GLY A 52 10.95 15.00 -0.88
N LEU A 53 10.21 13.98 -0.44
CA LEU A 53 9.14 14.16 0.54
C LEU A 53 9.67 14.23 1.98
N ASN A 54 8.98 15.03 2.79
CA ASN A 54 9.22 15.15 4.23
C ASN A 54 8.02 14.55 4.97
N GLY A 55 8.24 13.49 5.74
CA GLY A 55 7.17 12.85 6.49
C GLY A 55 7.25 11.34 6.51
N LYS A 56 6.14 10.72 6.90
CA LYS A 56 5.97 9.28 6.99
C LYS A 56 4.81 8.85 6.09
N TYR A 57 5.09 7.97 5.14
CA TYR A 57 4.14 7.54 4.12
C TYR A 57 3.91 6.03 4.18
N GLY A 58 2.79 5.60 3.63
CA GLY A 58 2.53 4.21 3.31
C GLY A 58 3.08 3.87 1.93
N VAL A 59 3.50 2.63 1.73
CA VAL A 59 3.89 2.13 0.40
C VAL A 59 3.10 0.86 0.11
N ARG A 60 2.45 0.82 -1.05
CA ARG A 60 1.81 -0.39 -1.57
C ARG A 60 2.79 -1.19 -2.40
N VAL A 61 2.97 -2.46 -2.04
CA VAL A 61 3.84 -3.43 -2.69
C VAL A 61 3.00 -4.49 -3.39
N ASN A 62 3.30 -4.77 -4.65
CA ASN A 62 2.71 -5.83 -5.46
C ASN A 62 3.60 -7.08 -5.49
N PRO A 63 3.04 -8.25 -5.84
CA PRO A 63 3.84 -9.42 -6.12
C PRO A 63 4.77 -9.15 -7.33
N GLY A 64 6.07 -9.28 -7.12
CA GLY A 64 7.09 -9.05 -8.14
C GLY A 64 7.95 -7.80 -7.89
N ASP A 65 7.51 -6.91 -7.02
CA ASP A 65 8.30 -5.72 -6.64
C ASP A 65 9.53 -6.14 -5.83
N ASP A 66 10.68 -5.52 -6.12
CA ASP A 66 11.90 -5.73 -5.34
C ASP A 66 11.92 -4.84 -4.09
N ILE A 67 11.29 -5.31 -3.02
CA ILE A 67 11.17 -4.60 -1.73
C ILE A 67 12.51 -4.04 -1.22
N ARG A 68 13.65 -4.65 -1.57
CA ARG A 68 14.98 -4.18 -1.14
C ARG A 68 15.28 -2.76 -1.63
N ALA A 69 14.65 -2.32 -2.73
CA ALA A 69 14.77 -0.96 -3.24
C ALA A 69 14.23 0.11 -2.25
N LEU A 70 13.36 -0.28 -1.31
CA LEU A 70 12.84 0.63 -0.27
C LEU A 70 13.77 0.80 0.92
N ALA A 71 14.83 -0.02 1.04
CA ALA A 71 15.73 0.00 2.19
C ALA A 71 16.32 1.39 2.51
N PRO A 72 16.73 2.22 1.52
CA PRO A 72 17.23 3.57 1.78
C PRO A 72 16.19 4.54 2.34
N TYR A 73 14.90 4.21 2.28
CA TYR A 73 13.79 5.09 2.64
C TYR A 73 13.00 4.60 3.85
N MET A 74 13.52 3.62 4.60
CA MET A 74 12.79 2.97 5.69
C MET A 74 12.39 3.96 6.80
N GLU A 75 13.20 4.99 7.04
CA GLU A 75 12.87 6.08 7.96
C GLU A 75 11.71 6.97 7.49
N LYS A 76 11.26 6.87 6.24
CA LYS A 76 10.13 7.63 5.69
C LYS A 76 8.88 6.76 5.50
N ILE A 77 8.96 5.47 5.81
CA ILE A 77 7.84 4.53 5.66
C ILE A 77 7.23 4.26 7.05
N ALA A 78 5.92 4.47 7.18
CA ALA A 78 5.14 4.16 8.38
C ALA A 78 4.18 2.99 8.20
N LEU A 79 3.83 2.66 6.95
CA LEU A 79 2.93 1.57 6.61
C LEU A 79 3.42 0.86 5.36
N VAL A 80 3.36 -0.47 5.34
CA VAL A 80 3.55 -1.25 4.12
C VAL A 80 2.26 -1.99 3.84
N GLU A 81 1.62 -1.66 2.72
CA GLU A 81 0.43 -2.33 2.24
C GLU A 81 0.84 -3.41 1.24
N VAL A 82 0.59 -4.68 1.54
CA VAL A 82 0.92 -5.79 0.63
C VAL A 82 -0.33 -6.15 -0.17
N ASN A 83 -0.26 -5.98 -1.49
CA ASN A 83 -1.33 -6.37 -2.37
C ASN A 83 -1.31 -7.90 -2.58
N PHE A 84 -2.40 -8.56 -2.21
CA PHE A 84 -2.63 -9.98 -2.49
C PHE A 84 -3.67 -10.09 -3.62
N PRO A 85 -3.25 -10.04 -4.90
CA PRO A 85 -4.18 -10.28 -5.99
C PRO A 85 -4.81 -11.66 -5.80
N GLY A 86 -6.14 -11.72 -6.00
CA GLY A 86 -6.97 -12.87 -5.61
C GLY A 86 -6.40 -14.24 -6.03
N TYR A 87 -6.70 -15.24 -5.21
CA TYR A 87 -6.26 -16.64 -5.20
C TYR A 87 -6.19 -17.31 -6.59
N ARG A 88 -5.19 -16.98 -7.40
CA ARG A 88 -4.77 -17.75 -8.57
C ARG A 88 -3.26 -18.00 -8.62
N ASP A 89 -2.46 -17.41 -7.73
CA ASP A 89 -1.04 -17.74 -7.61
C ASP A 89 -0.55 -17.48 -6.17
N GLY A 90 -0.16 -18.54 -5.45
CA GLY A 90 0.09 -18.56 -4.00
C GLY A 90 1.36 -17.83 -3.52
N ARG A 91 1.83 -16.80 -4.23
CA ARG A 91 3.14 -16.16 -4.00
C ARG A 91 3.14 -15.14 -2.86
N GLY A 92 1.99 -14.54 -2.52
CA GLY A 92 1.90 -13.59 -1.41
C GLY A 92 2.26 -14.20 -0.05
N TYR A 93 1.97 -15.49 0.15
CA TYR A 93 2.32 -16.21 1.38
C TYR A 93 3.84 -16.37 1.57
N SER A 94 4.62 -16.37 0.49
CA SER A 94 6.09 -16.52 0.55
C SER A 94 6.80 -15.25 1.02
N THR A 95 6.19 -14.07 0.84
CA THR A 95 6.75 -12.78 1.29
C THR A 95 6.58 -12.57 2.80
N ALA A 96 5.64 -13.27 3.45
CA ALA A 96 5.36 -13.13 4.88
C ALA A 96 6.29 -13.97 5.80
N ARG A 97 7.46 -14.39 5.30
CA ARG A 97 8.52 -15.04 6.11
C ARG A 97 9.80 -14.23 6.06
N ILE A 98 9.87 -13.18 6.87
CA ILE A 98 11.11 -12.74 7.54
C ILE A 98 10.76 -12.54 9.01
#